data_AF-A0A9E7NAZ6-F1
#
_entry.id   AF-A0A9E7NAZ6-F1
#
_cell.length_a   1.000
_cell.length_b   1.000
_cell.length_c   1.000
_cell.angle_alpha   90.00
_cell.angle_beta   90.00
_cell.angle_gamma   90.00
#
_symmetry.space_group_name_H-M   'P 1'
#
loop_
_entity.id
_entity.type
_entity.pdbx_description
1 polymer ?
#
loop_
_entity_poly.entity_id
_entity_poly.type
_entity_poly.pdbx_seq_one_letter_code
_entity_poly.pdbx_strand_id
1 'polypeptide(L)'
;MSSPPVSVLSAAVGSFGATDALAWVAIGAFVLALLLQWQSREAAARYLAAGAWVVFGVFWLTMVPYYYGEAQSPIQTVLSLAALPLCAYTGYLLLQGRTSLLLLTKAVAIMGIIYLPVETIPFARTWLIETTAAQTHYGMELLGHSPGLNEGANGYESRFDFDPDETVTGRTTYIVLACTGIGSMAIFGGLIAAVKAPLRRKATAFALAIGVIWFLNLIRNVFIGLASPFGWFQYDPLIYITTTYMGSPADRTSFLVAHNFVAQSLSIVALVGITYLVIRILPEVMEPLEEALFVLTGTEYDLADALGKPDPAGEQLTHSNDD
;
A
#
# COMPACT_ATOMS: atom_id res chain seq x y z
N MET A 1 49.44 -17.67 -11.42
CA MET A 1 48.89 -16.54 -12.21
C MET A 1 47.40 -16.80 -12.39
N SER A 2 46.61 -16.32 -11.44
CA SER A 2 45.16 -16.50 -11.37
C SER A 2 44.50 -15.15 -11.67
N SER A 3 43.83 -15.07 -12.81
CA SER A 3 42.90 -13.98 -13.10
C SER A 3 41.66 -14.13 -12.20
N PRO A 4 41.15 -13.06 -11.56
CA PRO A 4 39.86 -13.12 -10.88
C PRO A 4 38.76 -12.86 -11.93
N PRO A 5 37.63 -13.57 -11.95
CA PRO A 5 36.49 -13.12 -12.71
C PRO A 5 35.51 -12.36 -11.80
N VAL A 6 35.45 -11.07 -12.08
CA VAL A 6 34.24 -10.23 -12.13
C VAL A 6 33.40 -10.14 -10.85
N SER A 7 33.65 -9.04 -10.14
CA SER A 7 32.76 -8.28 -9.26
C SER A 7 31.26 -8.69 -9.29
N VAL A 8 30.85 -9.41 -8.25
CA VAL A 8 29.45 -9.46 -7.78
C VAL A 8 28.94 -8.05 -7.41
N LEU A 9 29.85 -7.11 -7.15
CA LEU A 9 29.52 -5.70 -6.91
C LEU A 9 29.00 -4.93 -8.14
N SER A 10 29.24 -5.37 -9.38
CA SER A 10 28.76 -4.65 -10.57
C SER A 10 27.33 -5.00 -10.98
N ALA A 11 26.74 -6.07 -10.42
CA ALA A 11 25.32 -6.40 -10.64
C ALA A 11 24.40 -5.68 -9.64
N ALA A 12 24.91 -5.29 -8.48
CA ALA A 12 24.14 -4.62 -7.42
C ALA A 12 24.04 -3.08 -7.58
N VAL A 13 24.80 -2.49 -8.50
CA VAL A 13 24.78 -1.04 -8.77
C VAL A 13 23.90 -0.68 -9.99
N GLY A 14 23.43 -1.69 -10.75
CA GLY A 14 22.56 -1.49 -11.92
C GLY A 14 21.06 -1.39 -11.63
N SER A 15 20.60 -1.81 -10.44
CA SER A 15 19.17 -1.89 -10.10
C SER A 15 18.62 -0.68 -9.33
N PHE A 16 19.46 0.32 -9.01
CA PHE A 16 19.01 1.66 -8.58
C PHE A 16 18.42 2.51 -9.75
N GLY A 17 18.16 1.92 -10.93
CA GLY A 17 18.16 2.67 -12.19
C GLY A 17 16.80 3.04 -12.81
N ALA A 18 15.84 2.11 -12.87
CA ALA A 18 14.68 2.26 -13.77
C ALA A 18 13.33 2.23 -13.06
N THR A 19 13.06 1.24 -12.20
CA THR A 19 11.78 1.14 -11.47
C THR A 19 11.62 2.29 -10.48
N ASP A 20 12.68 2.61 -9.73
CA ASP A 20 12.71 3.78 -8.84
C ASP A 20 12.53 5.08 -9.62
N ALA A 21 13.16 5.19 -10.78
CA ALA A 21 13.00 6.35 -11.66
C ALA A 21 11.55 6.48 -12.16
N LEU A 22 10.90 5.38 -12.55
CA LEU A 22 9.49 5.37 -12.95
C LEU A 22 8.57 5.82 -11.81
N ALA A 23 8.81 5.36 -10.58
CA ALA A 23 8.05 5.80 -9.42
C ALA A 23 8.18 7.33 -9.20
N TRP A 24 9.42 7.83 -9.19
CA TRP A 24 9.69 9.26 -9.03
C TRP A 24 9.13 10.11 -10.15
N VAL A 25 9.22 9.67 -11.41
CA VAL A 25 8.65 10.36 -12.56
C VAL A 25 7.12 10.39 -12.48
N ALA A 26 6.48 9.26 -12.13
CA ALA A 26 5.03 9.20 -11.97
C ALA A 26 4.54 10.14 -10.87
N ILE A 27 5.11 10.04 -9.66
CA ILE A 27 4.71 10.90 -8.53
C ILE A 27 5.04 12.37 -8.80
N GLY A 28 6.21 12.66 -9.36
CA GLY A 28 6.58 14.03 -9.77
C GLY A 28 5.60 14.62 -10.79
N ALA A 29 5.16 13.84 -11.77
CA ALA A 29 4.16 14.25 -12.73
C ALA A 29 2.78 14.47 -12.08
N PHE A 30 2.36 13.63 -11.14
CA PHE A 30 1.14 13.83 -10.36
C PHE A 30 1.18 15.11 -9.51
N VAL A 31 2.28 15.36 -8.81
CA VAL A 31 2.48 16.58 -8.03
C VAL A 31 2.48 17.82 -8.93
N LEU A 32 3.15 17.76 -10.08
CA LEU A 32 3.16 18.87 -11.03
C LEU A 32 1.75 19.10 -11.63
N ALA A 33 0.99 18.04 -11.93
CA ALA A 33 -0.40 18.18 -12.37
C ALA A 33 -1.27 18.86 -11.31
N LEU A 34 -1.08 18.51 -10.04
CA LEU A 34 -1.74 19.17 -8.91
C LEU A 34 -1.37 20.66 -8.80
N LEU A 35 -0.10 21.01 -8.97
CA LEU A 35 0.35 22.41 -8.97
C LEU A 35 -0.23 23.21 -10.14
N LEU A 36 -0.29 22.62 -11.34
CA LEU A 36 -0.91 23.25 -12.51
C LEU A 36 -2.41 23.46 -12.31
N GLN A 37 -3.09 22.50 -11.69
CA GLN A 37 -4.50 22.64 -11.32
C GLN A 37 -4.70 23.80 -10.34
N TRP A 38 -3.82 23.95 -9.34
CA TRP A 38 -3.88 25.04 -8.38
C TRP A 38 -3.62 26.43 -9.00
N GLN A 39 -2.84 26.49 -10.08
CA GLN A 39 -2.63 27.71 -10.89
C GLN A 39 -3.73 27.96 -11.92
N SER A 40 -4.87 27.27 -11.83
CA SER A 40 -5.99 27.38 -12.78
C SER A 40 -5.61 27.02 -14.23
N ARG A 41 -4.58 26.18 -14.44
CA ARG A 41 -4.16 25.68 -15.76
C ARG A 41 -4.76 24.31 -16.05
N GLU A 42 -6.09 24.23 -16.06
CA GLU A 42 -6.84 22.97 -16.07
C GLU A 42 -6.50 22.06 -17.26
N ALA A 43 -6.37 22.62 -18.47
CA ALA A 43 -6.01 21.84 -19.65
C ALA A 43 -4.65 21.16 -19.49
N ALA A 44 -3.63 21.90 -19.06
CA ALA A 44 -2.28 21.37 -18.86
C ALA A 44 -2.24 20.33 -17.73
N ALA A 45 -2.93 20.60 -16.61
CA ALA A 45 -3.06 19.66 -15.50
C ALA A 45 -3.67 18.33 -15.95
N ARG A 46 -4.74 18.39 -16.77
CA ARG A 46 -5.44 17.21 -17.30
C ARG A 46 -4.57 16.36 -18.22
N TYR A 47 -3.88 16.98 -19.18
CA TYR A 47 -2.98 16.24 -20.08
C TYR A 47 -1.78 15.62 -19.34
N LEU A 48 -1.20 16.36 -18.39
CA LEU A 48 -0.10 15.84 -17.58
C LEU A 48 -0.55 14.70 -16.66
N ALA A 49 -1.72 14.84 -16.01
CA ALA A 49 -2.31 13.79 -15.19
C ALA A 49 -2.56 12.52 -16.00
N ALA A 50 -3.08 12.64 -17.24
CA ALA A 50 -3.30 11.50 -18.11
C ALA A 50 -2.00 10.74 -18.40
N GLY A 51 -0.91 11.47 -18.69
CA GLY A 51 0.42 10.87 -18.85
C GLY A 51 0.95 10.24 -17.55
N ALA A 52 0.77 10.91 -16.42
CA ALA A 52 1.20 10.43 -15.10
C ALA A 52 0.56 9.08 -14.75
N TRP A 53 -0.75 8.93 -15.00
CA TRP A 53 -1.44 7.65 -14.81
C TRP A 53 -0.82 6.53 -15.67
N VAL A 54 -0.53 6.77 -16.95
CA VAL A 54 0.10 5.74 -17.80
C VAL A 54 1.47 5.34 -17.25
N VAL A 55 2.32 6.31 -16.87
CA VAL A 55 3.64 6.02 -16.28
C VAL A 55 3.49 5.24 -14.96
N PHE A 56 2.52 5.60 -14.13
CA PHE A 56 2.22 4.89 -12.88
C PHE A 56 1.76 3.44 -13.12
N GLY A 57 0.93 3.21 -14.14
CA GLY A 57 0.53 1.88 -14.57
C GLY A 57 1.72 1.04 -15.07
N VAL A 58 2.63 1.65 -15.84
CA VAL A 58 3.87 1.00 -16.29
C VAL A 58 4.76 0.64 -15.10
N PHE A 59 4.93 1.56 -14.14
CA PHE A 59 5.66 1.28 -12.90
C PHE A 59 5.14 0.01 -12.22
N TRP A 60 3.83 -0.08 -11.96
CA TRP A 60 3.25 -1.27 -11.33
C TRP A 60 3.39 -2.53 -12.18
N LEU A 61 3.29 -2.43 -13.51
CA LEU A 61 3.57 -3.57 -14.38
C LEU A 61 5.00 -4.09 -14.19
N THR A 62 5.99 -3.21 -14.01
CA THR A 62 7.37 -3.63 -13.73
C THR A 62 7.54 -4.36 -12.38
N MET A 63 6.59 -4.21 -11.45
CA MET A 63 6.60 -4.90 -10.15
C MET A 63 6.04 -6.33 -10.21
N VAL A 64 5.41 -6.73 -11.34
CA VAL A 64 4.84 -8.08 -11.50
C VAL A 64 5.86 -9.21 -11.27
N PRO A 65 7.10 -9.17 -11.81
CA PRO A 65 8.10 -10.22 -11.56
C PRO A 65 8.46 -10.36 -10.07
N TYR A 66 8.58 -9.24 -9.35
CA TYR A 66 8.85 -9.24 -7.91
C TYR A 66 7.70 -9.89 -7.13
N TYR A 67 6.46 -9.50 -7.41
CA TYR A 67 5.30 -10.05 -6.70
C TYR A 67 5.01 -11.51 -7.02
N TYR A 68 5.30 -11.94 -8.25
CA TYR A 68 5.15 -13.33 -8.67
C TYR A 68 6.27 -14.21 -8.10
N GLY A 69 7.52 -13.78 -8.21
CA GLY A 69 8.70 -14.60 -7.89
C GLY A 69 9.15 -14.49 -6.43
N GLU A 70 9.42 -13.27 -5.96
CA GLU A 70 10.07 -13.07 -4.65
C GLU A 70 9.04 -13.03 -3.51
N ALA A 71 7.99 -12.22 -3.68
CA ALA A 71 6.92 -12.11 -2.69
C ALA A 71 5.94 -13.30 -2.77
N GLN A 72 5.86 -13.97 -3.93
CA GLN A 72 4.95 -15.08 -4.22
C GLN A 72 3.50 -14.77 -3.79
N SER A 73 3.04 -13.54 -4.04
CA SER A 73 1.71 -13.05 -3.67
C SER A 73 0.79 -13.01 -4.90
N PRO A 74 -0.17 -13.95 -5.03
CA PRO A 74 -1.07 -13.98 -6.18
C PRO A 74 -1.89 -12.70 -6.32
N ILE A 75 -2.40 -12.17 -5.20
CA ILE A 75 -3.21 -10.95 -5.18
C ILE A 75 -2.38 -9.75 -5.66
N GLN A 76 -1.16 -9.54 -5.14
CA GLN A 76 -0.33 -8.40 -5.57
C GLN A 76 0.13 -8.53 -7.03
N THR A 77 0.39 -9.76 -7.49
CA THR A 77 0.71 -10.03 -8.89
C THR A 77 -0.44 -9.60 -9.80
N VAL A 78 -1.67 -10.02 -9.50
CA VAL A 78 -2.85 -9.66 -10.29
C VAL A 78 -3.13 -8.16 -10.25
N LEU A 79 -3.08 -7.54 -9.08
CA LEU A 79 -3.30 -6.10 -8.94
C LEU A 79 -2.25 -5.27 -9.69
N SER A 80 -0.98 -5.67 -9.64
CA SER A 80 0.11 -4.99 -10.35
C SER A 80 -0.02 -5.14 -11.86
N LEU A 81 -0.49 -6.30 -12.34
CA LEU A 81 -0.79 -6.53 -13.75
C LEU A 81 -1.99 -5.70 -14.22
N ALA A 82 -3.06 -5.65 -13.42
CA ALA A 82 -4.26 -4.87 -13.69
C ALA A 82 -4.03 -3.35 -13.62
N ALA A 83 -2.99 -2.90 -12.92
CA ALA A 83 -2.69 -1.48 -12.76
C ALA A 83 -2.48 -0.77 -14.10
N LEU A 84 -1.76 -1.35 -15.07
CA LEU A 84 -1.54 -0.70 -16.37
C LEU A 84 -2.85 -0.41 -17.13
N PRO A 85 -3.73 -1.40 -17.43
CA PRO A 85 -4.96 -1.12 -18.15
C PRO A 85 -5.87 -0.15 -17.40
N LEU A 86 -5.98 -0.28 -16.06
CA LEU A 86 -6.80 0.64 -15.26
C LEU A 86 -6.26 2.07 -15.30
N CYS A 87 -4.94 2.26 -15.11
CA CYS A 87 -4.35 3.59 -15.16
C CYS A 87 -4.39 4.18 -16.58
N ALA A 88 -4.17 3.37 -17.62
CA ALA A 88 -4.31 3.81 -19.01
C ALA A 88 -5.75 4.25 -19.32
N TYR A 89 -6.75 3.53 -18.79
CA TYR A 89 -8.15 3.90 -18.93
C TYR A 89 -8.48 5.20 -18.19
N THR A 90 -7.98 5.39 -16.96
CA THR A 90 -8.07 6.68 -16.24
C THR A 90 -7.47 7.82 -17.06
N GLY A 91 -6.29 7.60 -17.66
CA GLY A 91 -5.66 8.56 -18.55
C GLY A 91 -6.50 8.88 -19.77
N TYR A 92 -7.09 7.86 -20.41
CA TYR A 92 -8.02 8.04 -21.53
C TYR A 92 -9.26 8.86 -21.14
N LEU A 93 -9.90 8.59 -20.00
CA LEU A 93 -11.06 9.34 -19.52
C LEU A 93 -10.72 10.81 -19.23
N LEU A 94 -9.54 11.07 -18.65
CA LEU A 94 -9.03 12.43 -18.49
C LEU A 94 -8.86 13.12 -19.86
N LEU A 95 -8.35 12.44 -20.88
CA LEU A 95 -8.24 12.99 -22.24
C LEU A 95 -9.61 13.29 -22.87
N GLN A 96 -10.62 12.47 -22.59
CA GLN A 96 -12.02 12.67 -23.02
C GLN A 96 -12.76 13.79 -22.26
N GLY A 97 -12.16 14.35 -21.21
CA GLY A 97 -12.69 15.52 -20.51
C GLY A 97 -13.37 15.22 -19.17
N ARG A 98 -13.24 14.00 -18.61
CA ARG A 98 -13.72 13.68 -17.26
C ARG A 98 -12.81 14.31 -16.20
N THR A 99 -13.01 15.59 -15.91
CA THR A 99 -12.15 16.39 -15.02
C THR A 99 -12.31 16.04 -13.53
N SER A 100 -13.39 15.35 -13.14
CA SER A 100 -13.59 14.83 -11.77
C SER A 100 -12.47 13.89 -11.33
N LEU A 101 -11.86 13.14 -12.26
CA LEU A 101 -10.67 12.30 -12.01
C LEU A 101 -9.42 13.08 -11.56
N LEU A 102 -9.41 14.41 -11.69
CA LEU A 102 -8.35 15.22 -11.08
C LEU A 102 -8.37 15.17 -9.55
N LEU A 103 -9.53 14.90 -8.94
CA LEU A 103 -9.62 14.68 -7.49
C LEU A 103 -8.91 13.39 -7.07
N LEU A 104 -9.12 12.30 -7.82
CA LEU A 104 -8.39 11.04 -7.62
C LEU A 104 -6.89 11.21 -7.88
N THR A 105 -6.53 11.95 -8.94
CA THR A 105 -5.14 12.32 -9.27
C THR A 105 -4.48 13.07 -8.10
N LYS A 106 -5.19 14.02 -7.49
CA LYS A 106 -4.73 14.75 -6.30
C LYS A 106 -4.51 13.81 -5.10
N ALA A 107 -5.40 12.85 -4.87
CA ALA A 107 -5.24 11.87 -3.79
C ALA A 107 -3.97 11.03 -3.98
N VAL A 108 -3.70 10.56 -5.20
CA VAL A 108 -2.47 9.81 -5.54
C VAL A 108 -1.22 10.68 -5.40
N ALA A 109 -1.27 11.94 -5.81
CA ALA A 109 -0.16 12.88 -5.62
C ALA A 109 0.21 13.02 -4.14
N ILE A 110 -0.79 13.23 -3.28
CA ILE A 110 -0.58 13.38 -1.83
C ILE A 110 -0.13 12.07 -1.19
N MET A 111 -0.66 10.92 -1.63
CA MET A 111 -0.17 9.60 -1.22
C MET A 111 1.33 9.47 -1.51
N GLY A 112 1.77 9.86 -2.71
CA GLY A 112 3.20 9.87 -3.07
C GLY A 112 4.03 10.80 -2.18
N ILE A 113 3.52 11.99 -1.86
CA ILE A 113 4.17 12.93 -0.92
C ILE A 113 4.32 12.33 0.48
N ILE A 114 3.39 11.49 0.93
CA ILE A 114 3.48 10.81 2.25
C ILE A 114 4.45 9.64 2.19
N TYR A 115 4.37 8.81 1.15
CA TYR A 115 5.12 7.57 1.04
C TYR A 115 6.60 7.77 0.69
N LEU A 116 6.91 8.61 -0.31
CA LEU A 116 8.28 8.73 -0.84
C LEU A 116 9.31 9.23 0.17
N PRO A 117 9.02 10.19 1.07
CA PRO A 117 9.98 10.59 2.10
C PRO A 117 10.34 9.43 3.03
N VAL A 118 9.37 8.60 3.43
CA VAL A 118 9.64 7.42 4.25
C VAL A 118 10.45 6.39 3.48
N GLU A 119 10.14 6.21 2.19
CA GLU A 119 10.90 5.32 1.34
C GLU A 119 12.33 5.82 1.15
N THR A 120 12.59 7.12 0.98
CA THR A 120 13.92 7.58 0.53
C THR A 120 14.81 8.20 1.60
N ILE A 121 14.25 8.68 2.71
CA ILE A 121 15.02 9.24 3.82
C ILE A 121 15.41 8.10 4.77
N PRO A 122 16.72 7.76 4.90
CA PRO A 122 17.14 6.61 5.71
C PRO A 122 16.64 6.69 7.14
N PHE A 123 16.71 7.87 7.75
CA PHE A 123 16.21 8.08 9.12
C PHE A 123 14.73 7.70 9.28
N ALA A 124 13.86 8.18 8.37
CA ALA A 124 12.43 7.88 8.43
C ALA A 124 12.15 6.39 8.20
N ARG A 125 12.88 5.79 7.24
CA ARG A 125 12.79 4.37 6.91
C ARG A 125 13.21 3.49 8.09
N THR A 126 14.39 3.72 8.65
CA THR A 126 14.95 3.00 9.82
C THR A 126 13.99 3.14 11.00
N TRP A 127 13.62 4.37 11.34
CA TRP A 127 12.73 4.63 12.47
C TRP A 127 11.42 3.84 12.34
N LEU A 128 10.79 3.84 11.16
CA LEU A 128 9.51 3.17 10.97
C LEU A 128 9.63 1.64 11.02
N ILE A 129 10.68 1.08 10.40
CA ILE A 129 10.93 -0.38 10.40
C ILE A 129 11.22 -0.87 11.82
N GLU A 130 12.18 -0.26 12.51
CA GLU A 130 12.64 -0.70 13.83
C GLU A 130 11.58 -0.45 14.90
N THR A 131 10.83 0.68 14.83
CA THR A 131 9.71 0.91 15.74
C THR A 131 8.61 -0.13 15.55
N THR A 132 8.27 -0.46 14.30
CA THR A 132 7.29 -1.52 14.01
C THR A 132 7.79 -2.86 14.54
N ALA A 133 9.07 -3.18 14.36
CA ALA A 133 9.67 -4.41 14.85
C ALA A 133 9.65 -4.50 16.37
N ALA A 134 10.08 -3.46 17.07
CA ALA A 134 10.07 -3.41 18.54
C ALA A 134 8.64 -3.57 19.11
N GLN A 135 7.65 -2.92 18.52
CA GLN A 135 6.26 -3.06 18.97
C GLN A 135 5.65 -4.42 18.63
N THR A 136 6.04 -5.00 17.49
CA THR A 136 5.64 -6.36 17.12
C THR A 136 6.27 -7.38 18.08
N HIS A 137 7.55 -7.22 18.40
CA HIS A 137 8.28 -8.04 19.37
C HIS A 137 7.60 -7.99 20.74
N TYR A 138 7.31 -6.79 21.24
CA TYR A 138 6.53 -6.62 22.48
C TYR A 138 5.16 -7.32 22.41
N GLY A 139 4.48 -7.26 21.27
CA GLY A 139 3.24 -8.00 21.05
C GLY A 139 3.39 -9.52 21.12
N MET A 140 4.53 -10.08 20.70
CA MET A 140 4.85 -11.50 20.87
C MET A 140 5.12 -11.84 22.34
N GLU A 141 5.83 -10.96 23.07
CA GLU A 141 6.12 -11.17 24.50
C GLU A 141 4.85 -11.22 25.33
N LEU A 142 3.86 -10.38 25.01
CA LEU A 142 2.53 -10.41 25.64
C LEU A 142 1.81 -11.75 25.43
N LEU A 143 2.15 -12.49 24.38
CA LEU A 143 1.62 -13.83 24.08
C LEU A 143 2.50 -14.95 24.65
N GLY A 144 3.54 -14.62 25.42
CA GLY A 144 4.44 -15.59 26.04
C GLY A 144 5.60 -16.05 25.15
N HIS A 145 5.87 -15.34 24.05
CA HIS A 145 6.97 -15.64 23.13
C HIS A 145 8.00 -14.50 23.14
N SER A 146 9.23 -14.79 23.54
CA SER A 146 10.33 -13.80 23.59
C SER A 146 11.47 -14.18 22.65
N PRO A 147 11.27 -14.09 21.31
CA PRO A 147 12.39 -14.23 20.39
C PRO A 147 13.43 -13.13 20.64
N GLY A 148 14.68 -13.33 20.24
CA GLY A 148 15.62 -12.22 20.17
C GLY A 148 15.14 -11.13 19.20
N LEU A 149 15.58 -9.89 19.37
CA LEU A 149 15.43 -8.83 18.37
C LEU A 149 16.84 -8.40 17.96
N ASN A 150 17.20 -8.66 16.70
CA ASN A 150 18.52 -8.35 16.16
C ASN A 150 18.47 -7.88 14.69
N GLU A 151 19.64 -7.56 14.14
CA GLU A 151 19.78 -7.14 12.73
C GLU A 151 19.36 -8.25 11.75
N GLY A 152 18.43 -7.91 10.85
CA GLY A 152 17.98 -8.76 9.75
C GLY A 152 18.84 -8.63 8.49
N ALA A 153 18.58 -9.48 7.49
CA ALA A 153 19.28 -9.43 6.20
C ALA A 153 19.05 -8.12 5.41
N ASN A 154 18.07 -7.32 5.83
CA ASN A 154 17.77 -5.99 5.32
C ASN A 154 18.62 -4.87 5.97
N GLY A 155 19.46 -5.18 6.98
CA GLY A 155 20.34 -4.21 7.65
C GLY A 155 19.65 -3.33 8.69
N TYR A 156 18.52 -3.77 9.25
CA TYR A 156 17.80 -3.07 10.32
C TYR A 156 17.62 -4.01 11.52
N GLU A 157 17.54 -3.45 12.73
CA GLU A 157 17.21 -4.15 13.97
C GLU A 157 15.73 -4.59 13.98
N SER A 158 15.41 -5.57 13.14
CA SER A 158 14.03 -5.92 12.81
C SER A 158 13.75 -7.41 12.66
N ARG A 159 14.72 -8.28 12.95
CA ARG A 159 14.58 -9.74 12.90
C ARG A 159 14.14 -10.30 14.24
N PHE A 160 13.12 -11.16 14.21
CA PHE A 160 12.70 -11.97 15.36
C PHE A 160 13.51 -13.26 15.38
N ASP A 161 14.52 -13.31 16.25
CA ASP A 161 15.50 -14.39 16.34
C ASP A 161 15.00 -15.53 17.24
N PHE A 162 14.16 -16.38 16.65
CA PHE A 162 13.77 -17.64 17.27
C PHE A 162 14.89 -18.67 17.17
N ASP A 163 15.02 -19.53 18.18
CA ASP A 163 15.89 -20.69 18.11
C ASP A 163 15.37 -21.67 17.04
N PRO A 164 16.16 -21.97 15.98
CA PRO A 164 15.76 -22.91 14.95
C PRO A 164 15.46 -24.32 15.48
N ASP A 165 16.10 -24.74 16.58
CA ASP A 165 15.92 -26.06 17.17
C ASP A 165 14.63 -26.15 18.01
N GLU A 166 14.06 -25.00 18.42
CA GLU A 166 12.81 -24.92 19.18
C GLU A 166 11.58 -24.61 18.29
N THR A 167 11.77 -24.48 16.98
CA THR A 167 10.71 -24.08 16.04
C THR A 167 10.49 -25.12 14.94
N VAL A 168 9.25 -25.22 14.46
CA VAL A 168 8.84 -26.26 13.50
C VAL A 168 9.52 -26.07 12.14
N THR A 169 9.66 -24.82 11.69
CA THR A 169 10.22 -24.52 10.36
C THR A 169 11.70 -24.17 10.41
N GLY A 170 12.27 -23.90 11.59
CA GLY A 170 13.63 -23.37 11.73
C GLY A 170 13.83 -21.97 11.13
N ARG A 171 12.73 -21.28 10.74
CA ARG A 171 12.78 -19.99 10.05
C ARG A 171 12.53 -18.83 11.00
N THR A 172 13.24 -17.75 10.74
CA THR A 172 12.98 -16.44 11.35
C THR A 172 12.44 -15.46 10.29
N THR A 173 11.80 -14.39 10.75
CA THR A 173 11.27 -13.31 9.89
C THR A 173 11.76 -11.97 10.39
N TYR A 174 11.84 -10.99 9.49
CA TYR A 174 12.16 -9.61 9.85
C TYR A 174 11.18 -8.63 9.22
N ILE A 175 10.97 -7.49 9.89
CA ILE A 175 10.10 -6.41 9.39
C ILE A 175 10.83 -5.65 8.29
N VAL A 176 10.16 -5.48 7.15
CA VAL A 176 10.56 -4.59 6.05
C VAL A 176 9.59 -3.42 5.93
N LEU A 177 9.92 -2.41 5.12
CA LEU A 177 9.09 -1.20 4.98
C LEU A 177 7.63 -1.52 4.63
N ALA A 178 7.38 -2.49 3.73
CA ALA A 178 6.03 -2.91 3.35
C ALA A 178 5.19 -3.49 4.52
N CYS A 179 5.85 -4.00 5.58
CA CYS A 179 5.20 -4.52 6.77
C CYS A 179 4.92 -3.45 7.84
N THR A 180 5.25 -2.18 7.60
CA THR A 180 4.99 -1.09 8.56
C THR A 180 3.56 -0.53 8.46
N GLY A 181 2.82 -0.90 7.42
CA GLY A 181 1.50 -0.33 7.12
C GLY A 181 1.54 1.05 6.45
N ILE A 182 2.73 1.59 6.14
CA ILE A 182 2.89 2.91 5.52
C ILE A 182 2.12 3.05 4.20
N GLY A 183 2.01 2.00 3.39
CA GLY A 183 1.25 2.03 2.14
C GLY A 183 -0.22 2.36 2.36
N SER A 184 -0.89 1.67 3.27
CA SER A 184 -2.29 1.95 3.62
C SER A 184 -2.45 3.33 4.28
N MET A 185 -1.51 3.72 5.14
CA MET A 185 -1.50 5.05 5.76
C MET A 185 -1.39 6.17 4.72
N ALA A 186 -0.53 6.00 3.72
CA ALA A 186 -0.38 6.96 2.62
C ALA A 186 -1.63 7.03 1.75
N ILE A 187 -2.27 5.90 1.44
CA ILE A 187 -3.52 5.85 0.67
C ILE A 187 -4.62 6.64 1.38
N PHE A 188 -4.89 6.34 2.66
CA PHE A 188 -5.92 7.05 3.42
C PHE A 188 -5.54 8.51 3.70
N GLY A 189 -4.27 8.79 3.98
CA GLY A 189 -3.77 10.15 4.15
C GLY A 189 -3.97 11.00 2.89
N GLY A 190 -3.66 10.43 1.73
CA GLY A 190 -3.88 11.07 0.42
C GLY A 190 -5.36 11.34 0.15
N LEU A 191 -6.21 10.34 0.35
CA LEU A 191 -7.66 10.43 0.20
C LEU A 191 -8.27 11.53 1.09
N ILE A 192 -7.97 11.52 2.39
CA ILE A 192 -8.49 12.47 3.38
C ILE A 192 -8.01 13.89 3.09
N ALA A 193 -6.75 14.04 2.67
CA ALA A 193 -6.19 15.35 2.37
C ALA A 193 -6.73 15.94 1.07
N ALA A 194 -7.06 15.10 0.08
CA ALA A 194 -7.51 15.53 -1.25
C ALA A 194 -8.86 16.26 -1.25
N VAL A 195 -9.83 15.78 -0.45
CA VAL A 195 -11.21 16.28 -0.44
C VAL A 195 -11.33 17.67 0.18
N LYS A 196 -12.42 18.40 -0.07
CA LYS A 196 -12.65 19.74 0.52
C LYS A 196 -13.49 19.61 1.78
N ALA A 197 -12.89 19.80 2.95
CA ALA A 197 -13.58 19.69 4.23
C ALA A 197 -12.85 20.47 5.33
N PRO A 198 -13.53 20.83 6.43
CA PRO A 198 -12.91 21.49 7.57
C PRO A 198 -11.73 20.69 8.15
N LEU A 199 -10.61 21.37 8.45
CA LEU A 199 -9.38 20.73 8.92
C LEU A 199 -9.57 19.86 10.16
N ARG A 200 -10.47 20.27 11.08
CA ARG A 200 -10.78 19.49 12.29
C ARG A 200 -11.31 18.10 11.94
N ARG A 201 -12.22 18.00 10.96
CA ARG A 201 -12.83 16.73 10.56
C ARG A 201 -11.84 15.84 9.82
N LYS A 202 -11.00 16.44 8.97
CA LYS A 202 -9.87 15.74 8.33
C LYS A 202 -8.87 15.20 9.35
N ALA A 203 -8.47 16.00 10.33
CA ALA A 203 -7.54 15.58 11.38
C ALA A 203 -8.11 14.42 12.21
N THR A 204 -9.39 14.46 12.56
CA THR A 204 -10.07 13.35 13.25
C THR A 204 -10.09 12.08 12.39
N ALA A 205 -10.52 12.18 11.13
CA ALA A 205 -10.54 11.04 10.22
C ALA A 205 -9.14 10.45 10.01
N PHE A 206 -8.14 11.32 9.84
CA PHE A 206 -6.74 10.92 9.68
C PHE A 206 -6.21 10.20 10.92
N ALA A 207 -6.33 10.80 12.11
CA ALA A 207 -5.83 10.21 13.35
C ALA A 207 -6.47 8.83 13.62
N LEU A 208 -7.78 8.70 13.40
CA LEU A 208 -8.48 7.44 13.58
C LEU A 208 -8.08 6.40 12.53
N ALA A 209 -8.03 6.76 11.25
CA ALA A 209 -7.61 5.84 10.19
C ALA A 209 -6.19 5.33 10.42
N ILE A 210 -5.23 6.25 10.66
CA ILE A 210 -3.82 5.88 10.88
C ILE A 210 -3.67 5.04 12.15
N GLY A 211 -4.33 5.40 13.25
CA GLY A 211 -4.29 4.64 14.49
C GLY A 211 -4.82 3.21 14.33
N VAL A 212 -5.95 3.03 13.64
CA VAL A 212 -6.52 1.71 13.36
C VAL A 212 -5.60 0.90 12.44
N ILE A 213 -5.08 1.50 11.37
CA ILE A 213 -4.14 0.83 10.45
C ILE A 213 -2.91 0.37 11.21
N TRP A 214 -2.31 1.24 12.03
CA TRP A 214 -1.13 0.92 12.83
C TRP A 214 -1.40 -0.28 13.73
N PHE A 215 -2.48 -0.23 14.50
CA PHE A 215 -2.86 -1.29 15.43
C PHE A 215 -3.11 -2.64 14.73
N LEU A 216 -3.92 -2.64 13.66
CA LEU A 216 -4.20 -3.86 12.91
C LEU A 216 -2.94 -4.41 12.22
N ASN A 217 -2.04 -3.54 11.77
CA ASN A 217 -0.77 -3.94 11.20
C ASN A 217 0.15 -4.62 12.22
N LEU A 218 0.19 -4.15 13.48
CA LEU A 218 0.90 -4.81 14.56
C LEU A 218 0.35 -6.21 14.82
N ILE A 219 -0.98 -6.36 14.94
CA ILE A 219 -1.63 -7.68 15.10
C ILE A 219 -1.22 -8.62 13.97
N ARG A 220 -1.26 -8.11 12.73
CA ARG A 220 -0.89 -8.86 11.53
C ARG A 220 0.57 -9.30 11.55
N ASN A 221 1.49 -8.44 12.00
CA ASN A 221 2.90 -8.78 12.09
C ASN A 221 3.20 -9.77 13.22
N VAL A 222 2.55 -9.64 14.38
CA VAL A 222 2.65 -10.62 15.48
C VAL A 222 2.16 -11.99 14.99
N PHE A 223 1.00 -12.01 14.35
CA PHE A 223 0.43 -13.23 13.77
C PHE A 223 1.39 -13.90 12.79
N ILE A 224 1.93 -13.18 11.81
CA ILE A 224 2.85 -13.75 10.80
C ILE A 224 4.17 -14.19 11.44
N GLY A 225 4.72 -13.38 12.33
CA GLY A 225 6.01 -13.64 12.95
C GLY A 225 5.98 -14.81 13.94
N LEU A 226 4.82 -15.18 14.48
CA LEU A 226 4.63 -16.43 15.24
C LEU A 226 4.25 -17.61 14.33
N ALA A 227 3.34 -17.41 13.38
CA ALA A 227 2.88 -18.46 12.49
C ALA A 227 4.02 -19.07 11.65
N SER A 228 4.98 -18.24 11.21
CA SER A 228 6.11 -18.67 10.39
C SER A 228 7.02 -19.68 11.12
N PRO A 229 7.67 -19.36 12.26
CA PRO A 229 8.53 -20.29 12.98
C PRO A 229 7.78 -21.52 13.52
N PHE A 230 6.61 -21.31 14.14
CA PHE A 230 5.84 -22.40 14.77
C PHE A 230 5.05 -23.26 13.78
N GLY A 231 5.12 -22.98 12.48
CA GLY A 231 4.54 -23.85 11.46
C GLY A 231 3.02 -23.99 11.55
N TRP A 232 2.28 -22.95 11.94
CA TRP A 232 0.81 -23.00 12.11
C TRP A 232 0.05 -23.48 10.86
N PHE A 233 0.64 -23.31 9.68
CA PHE A 233 0.07 -23.78 8.41
C PHE A 233 0.97 -24.81 7.70
N GLN A 234 1.83 -25.49 8.44
CA GLN A 234 2.80 -26.46 7.92
C GLN A 234 2.16 -27.84 7.71
N TYR A 235 1.09 -27.90 6.91
CA TYR A 235 0.34 -29.12 6.61
C TYR A 235 0.66 -29.67 5.22
N ASP A 236 0.75 -31.00 5.05
CA ASP A 236 1.13 -31.66 3.79
C ASP A 236 0.40 -31.12 2.54
N PRO A 237 -0.93 -30.89 2.54
CA PRO A 237 -1.60 -30.35 1.37
C PRO A 237 -1.12 -28.93 1.00
N LEU A 238 -0.85 -28.09 2.00
CA LEU A 238 -0.38 -26.71 1.78
C LEU A 238 1.09 -26.70 1.36
N ILE A 239 1.90 -27.60 1.91
CA ILE A 239 3.29 -27.79 1.48
C ILE A 239 3.31 -28.22 0.03
N TYR A 240 2.52 -29.23 -0.34
CA TYR A 240 2.39 -29.70 -1.73
C TYR A 240 2.01 -28.55 -2.67
N ILE A 241 1.00 -27.75 -2.31
CA ILE A 241 0.54 -26.64 -3.15
C ILE A 241 1.65 -25.58 -3.32
N THR A 242 2.25 -25.13 -2.22
CA THR A 242 3.26 -24.05 -2.25
C THR A 242 4.57 -24.49 -2.91
N THR A 243 4.99 -25.74 -2.72
CA THR A 243 6.19 -26.29 -3.38
C THR A 243 5.96 -26.53 -4.87
N THR A 244 4.84 -27.17 -5.23
CA THR A 244 4.60 -27.62 -6.61
C THR A 244 4.18 -26.48 -7.53
N TYR A 245 3.26 -25.62 -7.08
CA TYR A 245 2.68 -24.58 -7.93
C TYR A 245 3.35 -23.21 -7.77
N MET A 246 3.94 -22.93 -6.62
CA MET A 246 4.60 -21.64 -6.36
C MET A 246 6.13 -21.74 -6.38
N GLY A 247 6.71 -22.95 -6.42
CA GLY A 247 8.15 -23.16 -6.39
C GLY A 247 8.80 -22.76 -5.06
N SER A 248 8.01 -22.69 -3.98
CA SER A 248 8.51 -22.30 -2.66
C SER A 248 9.24 -23.46 -1.97
N PRO A 249 10.29 -23.19 -1.18
CA PRO A 249 10.77 -24.13 -0.17
C PRO A 249 9.65 -24.55 0.79
N ALA A 250 9.69 -25.80 1.25
CA ALA A 250 8.65 -26.38 2.11
C ALA A 250 8.56 -25.66 3.46
N ASP A 251 9.68 -25.30 4.07
CA ASP A 251 9.75 -24.57 5.34
C ASP A 251 9.12 -23.16 5.27
N ARG A 252 8.94 -22.59 4.07
CA ARG A 252 8.32 -21.27 3.87
C ARG A 252 6.79 -21.35 3.74
N THR A 253 6.19 -22.54 3.69
CA THR A 253 4.74 -22.72 3.52
C THR A 253 3.94 -21.94 4.58
N SER A 254 4.29 -22.09 5.87
CA SER A 254 3.54 -21.42 6.94
C SER A 254 3.55 -19.89 6.82
N PHE A 255 4.71 -19.31 6.47
CA PHE A 255 4.83 -17.88 6.18
C PHE A 255 3.93 -17.45 5.02
N LEU A 256 3.98 -18.18 3.90
CA LEU A 256 3.20 -17.82 2.70
C LEU A 256 1.69 -17.85 2.98
N VAL A 257 1.22 -18.88 3.67
CA VAL A 257 -0.21 -19.01 4.03
C VAL A 257 -0.62 -17.90 4.99
N ALA A 258 0.15 -17.67 6.06
CA ALA A 258 -0.13 -16.62 7.02
C ALA A 258 -0.11 -15.23 6.38
N HIS A 259 0.88 -14.93 5.54
CA HIS A 259 1.11 -13.61 4.96
C HIS A 259 0.21 -13.33 3.74
N ASN A 260 0.29 -14.17 2.71
CA ASN A 260 -0.30 -13.90 1.39
C ASN A 260 -1.76 -14.32 1.26
N PHE A 261 -2.22 -15.24 2.12
CA PHE A 261 -3.60 -15.75 2.06
C PHE A 261 -4.43 -15.25 3.23
N VAL A 262 -4.00 -15.48 4.48
CA VAL A 262 -4.79 -15.10 5.66
C VAL A 262 -4.72 -13.60 5.91
N ALA A 263 -3.54 -13.08 6.25
CA ALA A 263 -3.36 -11.69 6.64
C ALA A 263 -3.69 -10.71 5.50
N GLN A 264 -3.31 -11.03 4.27
CA GLN A 264 -3.59 -10.20 3.11
C GLN A 264 -5.08 -10.18 2.73
N SER A 265 -5.83 -11.28 2.91
CA SER A 265 -7.28 -11.25 2.69
C SER A 265 -8.01 -10.47 3.80
N LEU A 266 -7.58 -10.65 5.05
CA LEU A 266 -8.12 -9.89 6.18
C LEU A 266 -7.80 -8.40 6.08
N SER A 267 -6.66 -8.02 5.49
CA SER A 267 -6.35 -6.61 5.28
C SER A 267 -7.32 -5.95 4.29
N ILE A 268 -7.80 -6.65 3.26
CA ILE A 268 -8.84 -6.12 2.36
C ILE A 268 -10.13 -5.82 3.15
N VAL A 269 -10.55 -6.75 4.01
CA VAL A 269 -11.73 -6.53 4.89
C VAL A 269 -11.50 -5.35 5.83
N ALA A 270 -10.32 -5.26 6.43
CA ALA A 270 -9.96 -4.13 7.28
C ALA A 270 -9.98 -2.79 6.53
N LEU A 271 -9.46 -2.74 5.30
CA LEU A 271 -9.48 -1.54 4.46
C LEU A 271 -10.91 -1.10 4.15
N VAL A 272 -11.83 -2.02 3.86
CA VAL A 272 -13.26 -1.69 3.70
C VAL A 272 -13.85 -1.11 4.99
N GLY A 273 -13.52 -1.71 6.14
CA GLY A 273 -13.95 -1.20 7.45
C GLY A 273 -13.41 0.21 7.76
N ILE A 274 -12.15 0.47 7.46
CA ILE A 274 -11.53 1.80 7.63
C ILE A 274 -12.14 2.80 6.65
N THR A 275 -12.40 2.41 5.39
CA THR A 275 -13.12 3.25 4.43
C THR A 275 -14.50 3.63 4.96
N TYR A 276 -15.27 2.67 5.48
CA TYR A 276 -16.56 2.97 6.09
C TYR A 276 -16.44 3.95 7.27
N LEU A 277 -15.47 3.73 8.16
CA LEU A 277 -15.17 4.64 9.28
C LEU A 277 -14.86 6.05 8.78
N VAL A 278 -14.00 6.17 7.77
CA VAL A 278 -13.59 7.47 7.20
C VAL A 278 -14.78 8.14 6.52
N ILE A 279 -15.61 7.44 5.74
CA ILE A 279 -16.83 8.00 5.14
C ILE A 279 -17.81 8.48 6.22
N ARG A 280 -17.91 7.81 7.39
CA ARG A 280 -18.78 8.25 8.50
C ARG A 280 -18.32 9.58 9.11
N ILE A 281 -17.03 9.87 9.09
CA ILE A 281 -16.47 11.10 9.64
C ILE A 281 -16.36 12.18 8.55
N LEU A 282 -16.02 11.79 7.33
CA LEU A 282 -15.65 12.65 6.21
C LEU A 282 -16.33 12.16 4.93
N PRO A 283 -17.64 12.46 4.72
CA PRO A 283 -18.41 11.94 3.60
C PRO A 283 -17.86 12.33 2.22
N GLU A 284 -17.14 13.46 2.11
CA GLU A 284 -16.58 13.95 0.84
C GLU A 284 -15.55 12.99 0.20
N VAL A 285 -15.05 12.01 0.96
CA VAL A 285 -14.23 10.92 0.41
C VAL A 285 -14.99 10.00 -0.52
N MET A 286 -16.33 10.07 -0.56
CA MET A 286 -17.14 9.34 -1.53
C MET A 286 -16.85 9.79 -2.96
N GLU A 287 -16.64 11.10 -3.21
CA GLU A 287 -16.37 11.65 -4.55
C GLU A 287 -15.18 10.94 -5.27
N PRO A 288 -13.97 10.87 -4.70
CA PRO A 288 -12.87 10.14 -5.33
C PRO A 288 -13.08 8.62 -5.36
N LEU A 289 -13.90 8.05 -4.47
CA LEU A 289 -14.22 6.63 -4.47
C LEU A 289 -15.19 6.27 -5.61
N GLU A 290 -16.19 7.10 -5.88
CA GLU A 290 -17.11 6.96 -7.02
C GLU A 290 -16.35 7.02 -8.34
N GLU A 291 -15.39 7.93 -8.46
CA GLU A 291 -14.50 8.00 -9.62
C GLU A 291 -13.65 6.73 -9.79
N ALA A 292 -13.12 6.19 -8.70
CA ALA A 292 -12.39 4.93 -8.74
C ALA A 292 -13.30 3.75 -9.13
N LEU A 293 -14.54 3.72 -8.64
CA LEU A 293 -15.53 2.72 -9.02
C LEU A 293 -15.93 2.84 -10.49
N PHE A 294 -16.14 4.05 -11.00
CA PHE A 294 -16.41 4.30 -12.41
C PHE A 294 -15.28 3.76 -13.30
N VAL A 295 -14.01 3.99 -12.94
CA VAL A 295 -12.86 3.44 -13.68
C VAL A 295 -12.89 1.91 -13.71
N LEU A 296 -13.33 1.27 -12.63
CA LEU A 296 -13.38 -0.20 -12.52
C LEU A 296 -14.55 -0.83 -13.27
N THR A 297 -15.71 -0.19 -13.32
CA THR A 297 -16.95 -0.81 -13.81
C THR A 297 -17.54 -0.15 -15.05
N GLY A 298 -17.16 1.09 -15.36
CA GLY A 298 -17.77 1.92 -16.39
C GLY A 298 -19.17 2.43 -16.06
N THR A 299 -19.61 2.32 -14.79
CA THR A 299 -20.94 2.75 -14.34
C THR A 299 -20.83 3.88 -13.31
N GLU A 300 -21.73 4.85 -13.39
CA GLU A 300 -21.83 5.91 -12.35
C GLU A 300 -22.41 5.31 -11.06
N TYR A 301 -21.89 5.77 -9.92
CA TYR A 301 -22.34 5.39 -8.60
C TYR A 301 -22.68 6.62 -7.77
N ASP A 302 -23.76 6.51 -6.99
CA ASP A 302 -24.08 7.44 -5.91
C ASP A 302 -23.91 6.68 -4.59
N LEU A 303 -22.75 6.86 -3.95
CA LEU A 303 -22.47 6.22 -2.67
C LEU A 303 -23.22 6.88 -1.52
N ALA A 304 -23.63 8.14 -1.67
CA ALA A 304 -24.40 8.84 -0.64
C ALA A 304 -25.79 8.20 -0.51
N ASP A 305 -26.48 8.01 -1.63
CA ASP A 305 -27.79 7.33 -1.68
C ASP A 305 -27.67 5.87 -1.21
N ALA A 306 -26.69 5.12 -1.73
CA ALA A 306 -26.49 3.71 -1.36
C ALA A 306 -26.18 3.51 0.14
N LEU A 307 -25.56 4.49 0.80
CA LEU A 307 -25.23 4.45 2.23
C LEU A 307 -26.23 5.22 3.11
N GLY A 308 -27.32 5.75 2.53
CA GLY A 308 -28.36 6.50 3.23
C GLY A 308 -27.85 7.77 3.91
N LYS A 309 -26.87 8.45 3.31
CA LYS A 309 -26.31 9.71 3.82
C LYS A 309 -26.81 10.88 3.00
N PRO A 310 -27.11 12.03 3.63
CA PRO A 310 -27.46 13.23 2.88
C PRO A 310 -26.27 13.65 1.99
N ASP A 311 -26.57 13.95 0.73
CA ASP A 311 -25.62 14.41 -0.26
C ASP A 311 -25.00 15.75 0.20
N PRO A 312 -23.67 15.84 0.38
CA PRO A 312 -23.01 17.08 0.78
C PRO A 312 -23.17 18.21 -0.25
N ALA A 313 -23.52 17.92 -1.51
CA ALA A 313 -23.81 18.92 -2.54
C ALA A 313 -25.24 19.51 -2.42
N GLY A 314 -26.20 18.77 -1.86
CA GLY A 314 -27.59 19.21 -1.70
C GLY A 314 -27.79 20.25 -0.58
N GLU A 315 -26.93 20.24 0.44
CA GLU A 315 -27.04 21.13 1.61
C GLU A 315 -26.59 22.57 1.32
N GLN A 316 -25.85 22.81 0.23
CA GLN A 316 -25.47 24.16 -0.22
C GLN A 316 -26.61 24.88 -0.97
N LEU A 317 -27.54 24.15 -1.57
CA LEU A 317 -28.65 24.73 -2.36
C LEU A 317 -29.87 25.07 -1.50
N THR A 318 -30.04 24.43 -0.34
CA THR A 318 -31.13 24.74 0.59
C THR A 318 -30.87 26.02 1.39
N HIS A 319 -29.60 26.32 1.71
CA HIS A 319 -29.25 27.55 2.42
C HIS A 319 -29.18 28.81 1.55
N SER A 320 -29.17 28.70 0.21
CA SER A 320 -29.17 29.86 -0.69
C SER A 320 -30.56 30.34 -1.13
N ASN A 321 -31.63 29.62 -0.75
CA ASN A 321 -33.01 29.94 -1.16
C ASN A 321 -33.85 30.56 -0.04
N ASP A 322 -33.24 30.82 1.13
CA ASP A 322 -33.92 31.38 2.32
C ASP A 322 -33.48 32.83 2.68
N ASP A 323 -32.86 33.56 1.74
CA ASP A 323 -32.58 35.02 1.88
C ASP A 323 -33.28 35.85 0.79
#